data_AF-A0ABD2QM99-F1
#
_entry.id   AF-A0ABD2QM99-F1
#
_cell.length_a   1.000
_cell.length_b   1.000
_cell.length_c   1.000
_cell.angle_alpha   90.00
_cell.angle_beta   90.00
_cell.angle_gamma   90.00
#
_symmetry.space_group_name_H-M   'P 1'
#
loop_
_entity.id
_entity.type
_entity.pdbx_description
1 polymer ?
#
loop_
_entity_poly.entity_id
_entity_poly.type
_entity_poly.pdbx_seq_one_letter_code
_entity_poly.pdbx_strand_id
1 'polypeptide(L)'
;MYLAAPRNLQSWSKDNLRLSTSSEKVAQYTDQLFHQLFGLYLDPELGGPTGTIEKILSLDEYNPIAHSIKAKFIGDSSSILPQPVVDSAVNDLNLVLCGNFSCTTTLHVKAAKAYVLQDYTLATNTWRDILIQHPKDILSQMNLFVNLLHSGRPCEMYDLTFAGSHALNNSPYQALADCRQAFALEQMSQLAAAEKLCYKSYTSLPWNPWTGHTMAHIYESWAKPEKGIAFYKDAPPHDLSSANSNIEFWGQNFYLSCHQFWHYSLFCIEAGQIEEALRVYDDEVITRAKLVNDDRFMLSDAIGFLLR
;
A
#
# COMPACT_ATOMS: atom_id res chain seq x y z
N MET A 1 2.78 13.15 2.68
CA MET A 1 3.90 13.27 3.64
C MET A 1 3.35 13.05 5.04
N TYR A 2 3.93 12.16 5.85
CA TYR A 2 3.46 11.93 7.22
C TYR A 2 3.80 13.13 8.09
N LEU A 3 2.78 13.90 8.49
CA LEU A 3 2.92 15.19 9.18
C LEU A 3 3.03 15.06 10.71
N ALA A 4 3.06 13.84 11.26
CA ALA A 4 3.17 13.60 12.68
C ALA A 4 4.58 13.13 13.08
N ALA A 5 4.99 13.43 14.31
CA ALA A 5 6.23 12.91 14.86
C ALA A 5 6.19 11.37 14.89
N PRO A 6 7.28 10.67 14.50
CA PRO A 6 7.30 9.21 14.50
C PRO A 6 7.13 8.66 15.92
N ARG A 7 6.37 7.56 16.04
CA ARG A 7 6.08 6.93 17.34
C ARG A 7 7.36 6.37 17.98
N ASN A 8 7.52 6.64 19.28
CA ASN A 8 8.56 6.06 20.13
C ASN A 8 8.08 4.74 20.76
N LEU A 9 8.99 3.99 21.43
CA LEU A 9 8.65 2.69 22.04
C LEU A 9 7.46 2.77 23.01
N GLN A 10 7.35 3.87 23.76
CA GLN A 10 6.25 4.08 24.71
C GLN A 10 4.90 4.22 23.99
N SER A 11 4.85 4.99 22.90
CA SER A 11 3.64 5.16 22.09
C SER A 11 3.18 3.84 21.47
N TRP A 12 4.12 3.05 20.93
CA TRP A 12 3.86 1.69 20.44
C TRP A 12 3.26 0.78 21.52
N SER A 13 3.84 0.80 22.73
CA SER A 13 3.35 -0.01 23.84
C SER A 13 1.95 0.39 24.32
N LYS A 14 1.55 1.66 24.23
CA LYS A 14 0.19 2.13 24.60
C LYS A 14 -0.89 1.51 23.71
N ASP A 15 -0.56 1.20 22.46
CA ASP A 15 -1.45 0.53 21.52
C ASP A 15 -1.41 -1.00 21.63
N ASN A 16 -0.72 -1.55 22.64
CA ASN A 16 -0.42 -2.97 22.80
C ASN A 16 0.34 -3.58 21.59
N LEU A 17 1.10 -2.75 20.87
CA LEU A 17 1.94 -3.17 19.75
C LEU A 17 3.40 -3.12 20.20
N ARG A 18 3.96 -4.24 20.66
CA ARG A 18 5.35 -4.29 21.13
C ARG A 18 6.30 -4.62 19.98
N LEU A 19 7.21 -3.70 19.67
CA LEU A 19 8.30 -3.95 18.72
C LEU A 19 9.36 -4.86 19.35
N SER A 20 9.99 -5.69 18.53
CA SER A 20 11.10 -6.56 18.93
C SER A 20 12.44 -5.83 18.93
N THR A 21 12.46 -4.60 19.46
CA THR A 21 13.66 -3.77 19.57
C THR A 21 13.59 -2.92 20.85
N SER A 22 14.74 -2.62 21.44
CA SER A 22 14.89 -1.66 22.54
C SER A 22 15.46 -0.31 22.07
N SER A 23 15.73 -0.15 20.77
CA SER A 23 16.26 1.09 20.21
C SER A 23 15.14 2.03 19.81
N GLU A 24 15.10 3.22 20.43
CA GLU A 24 14.14 4.27 20.06
C GLU A 24 14.27 4.69 18.60
N LYS A 25 15.50 4.71 18.07
CA LYS A 25 15.74 5.08 16.68
C LYS A 25 15.17 4.03 15.71
N VAL A 26 15.33 2.75 16.03
CA VAL A 26 14.73 1.65 15.25
C VAL A 26 13.21 1.70 15.33
N ALA A 27 12.64 2.00 16.50
CA ALA A 27 11.18 2.16 16.65
C ALA A 27 10.63 3.30 15.78
N GLN A 28 11.32 4.45 15.76
CA GLN A 28 10.96 5.58 14.90
C GLN A 28 11.05 5.23 13.42
N TYR A 29 12.14 4.61 12.97
CA TYR A 29 12.26 4.19 11.57
C TYR A 29 11.24 3.12 11.18
N THR A 30 10.92 2.20 12.09
CA THR A 30 9.86 1.19 11.85
C THR A 30 8.51 1.86 11.67
N ASP A 31 8.20 2.86 12.48
CA ASP A 31 6.98 3.65 12.34
C ASP A 31 6.94 4.41 11.01
N GLN A 32 8.03 5.08 10.63
CA GLN A 32 8.12 5.79 9.34
C GLN A 32 8.02 4.82 8.15
N LEU A 33 8.61 3.63 8.25
CA LEU A 33 8.49 2.58 7.24
C LEU A 33 7.02 2.17 7.07
N PHE A 34 6.31 1.95 8.18
CA PHE A 34 4.90 1.58 8.12
C PHE A 34 4.04 2.69 7.51
N HIS A 35 4.30 3.96 7.81
CA HIS A 35 3.59 5.05 7.17
C HIS A 35 3.82 5.11 5.66
N GLN A 36 5.07 4.96 5.21
CA GLN A 36 5.40 4.89 3.78
C GLN A 36 4.68 3.71 3.09
N LEU A 37 4.71 2.52 3.69
CA LEU A 37 4.06 1.33 3.15
C LEU A 37 2.53 1.46 3.12
N PHE A 38 1.92 1.90 4.20
CA PHE A 38 0.47 1.94 4.32
C PHE A 38 -0.14 3.10 3.54
N GLY A 39 0.58 4.23 3.46
CA GLY A 39 0.23 5.41 2.70
C GLY A 39 0.76 5.41 1.26
N LEU A 40 1.47 4.36 0.83
CA LEU A 40 2.04 4.19 -0.51
C LEU A 40 2.80 5.41 -1.05
N TYR A 41 3.64 6.02 -0.21
CA TYR A 41 4.48 7.16 -0.57
C TYR A 41 5.96 6.88 -0.29
N LEU A 42 6.85 7.63 -0.95
CA LEU A 42 8.28 7.58 -0.70
C LEU A 42 8.71 8.80 0.10
N ASP A 43 9.45 8.58 1.18
CA ASP A 43 10.15 9.65 1.88
C ASP A 43 11.59 9.78 1.33
N PRO A 44 11.93 10.86 0.61
CA PRO A 44 13.24 11.01 0.00
C PRO A 44 14.36 11.15 1.04
N GLU A 45 14.10 11.69 2.23
CA GLU A 45 15.11 11.81 3.29
C GLU A 45 15.48 10.45 3.88
N LEU A 46 14.53 9.51 3.85
CA LEU A 46 14.74 8.14 4.29
C LEU A 46 15.22 7.21 3.16
N GLY A 47 15.20 7.66 1.91
CA GLY A 47 15.48 6.82 0.73
C GLY A 47 14.34 5.85 0.39
N GLY A 48 13.10 6.24 0.69
CA GLY A 48 11.92 5.38 0.53
C GLY A 48 11.88 4.20 1.50
N PRO A 49 10.96 3.25 1.29
CA PRO A 49 10.87 2.02 2.10
C PRO A 49 12.19 1.23 2.13
N THR A 50 12.86 1.07 0.98
CA THR A 50 14.14 0.34 0.90
C THR A 50 15.25 1.02 1.71
N GLY A 51 15.46 2.32 1.55
CA GLY A 51 16.44 3.06 2.34
C GLY A 51 16.10 3.07 3.85
N THR A 52 14.81 3.08 4.18
CA THR A 52 14.37 2.98 5.58
C THR A 52 14.70 1.61 6.18
N ILE A 53 14.50 0.52 5.43
CA ILE A 53 14.90 -0.83 5.81
C ILE A 53 16.41 -0.91 6.05
N GLU A 54 17.22 -0.35 5.15
CA GLU A 54 18.69 -0.32 5.29
C GLU A 54 19.12 0.43 6.56
N LYS A 55 18.49 1.57 6.85
CA LYS A 55 18.74 2.32 8.10
C LYS A 55 18.40 1.48 9.34
N ILE A 56 17.28 0.74 9.33
CA ILE A 56 16.93 -0.17 10.42
C ILE A 56 18.00 -1.26 10.58
N LEU A 57 18.33 -1.96 9.49
CA LEU A 57 19.28 -3.08 9.52
C LEU A 57 20.70 -2.64 9.88
N SER A 58 21.08 -1.39 9.63
CA SER A 58 22.37 -0.84 10.09
C SER A 58 22.47 -0.68 11.62
N LEU A 59 21.33 -0.58 12.32
CA LEU A 59 21.24 -0.42 13.77
C LEU A 59 20.84 -1.71 14.49
N ASP A 60 20.17 -2.62 13.78
CA ASP A 60 19.62 -3.88 14.28
C ASP A 60 19.64 -4.90 13.14
N GLU A 61 20.80 -5.53 12.93
CA GLU A 61 21.12 -6.40 11.78
C GLU A 61 20.11 -7.54 11.60
N TYR A 62 19.57 -8.07 12.69
CA TYR A 62 18.62 -9.18 12.70
C TYR A 62 17.20 -8.72 12.99
N ASN A 63 16.87 -7.45 12.70
CA ASN A 63 15.54 -6.91 12.94
C ASN A 63 14.46 -7.71 12.17
N PRO A 64 13.51 -8.35 12.87
CA PRO A 64 12.60 -9.30 12.24
C PRO A 64 11.59 -8.63 11.30
N ILE A 65 11.16 -7.41 11.60
CA ILE A 65 10.19 -6.69 10.78
C ILE A 65 10.84 -6.20 9.49
N ALA A 66 12.05 -5.64 9.57
CA ALA A 66 12.79 -5.18 8.41
C ALA A 66 13.08 -6.34 7.42
N HIS A 67 13.55 -7.49 7.92
CA HIS A 67 13.75 -8.68 7.10
C HIS A 67 12.44 -9.24 6.52
N SER A 68 11.34 -9.21 7.30
CA SER A 68 10.03 -9.64 6.80
C SER A 68 9.54 -8.79 5.63
N ILE A 69 9.70 -7.47 5.71
CA ILE A 69 9.29 -6.53 4.64
C ILE A 69 10.23 -6.65 3.44
N LYS A 70 11.54 -6.74 3.66
CA LYS A 70 12.53 -6.98 2.60
C LYS A 70 12.18 -8.24 1.80
N ALA A 71 11.87 -9.35 2.48
CA ALA A 71 11.46 -10.58 1.81
C ALA A 71 10.11 -10.45 1.08
N LYS A 72 9.16 -9.69 1.64
CA LYS A 72 7.90 -9.39 0.98
C LYS A 72 8.12 -8.62 -0.34
N PHE A 73 8.96 -7.59 -0.34
CA PHE A 73 9.33 -6.85 -1.56
C PHE A 73 10.00 -7.72 -2.61
N ILE A 74 10.89 -8.64 -2.19
CA ILE A 74 11.46 -9.63 -3.10
C ILE A 74 10.33 -10.47 -3.70
N GLY A 75 9.41 -10.97 -2.88
CA GLY A 75 8.25 -11.74 -3.35
C GLY A 75 7.37 -10.99 -4.35
N ASP A 76 7.20 -9.67 -4.17
CA ASP A 76 6.39 -8.83 -5.06
C ASP A 76 7.11 -8.46 -6.36
N SER A 77 8.45 -8.49 -6.37
CA SER A 77 9.25 -8.06 -7.52
C SER A 77 9.07 -8.96 -8.75
N SER A 78 8.79 -10.25 -8.53
CA SER A 78 8.94 -11.44 -9.38
C SER A 78 7.77 -12.46 -9.40
N SER A 79 6.95 -12.64 -10.45
CA SER A 79 6.20 -13.91 -10.62
C SER A 79 7.14 -15.11 -10.72
N ILE A 80 8.33 -14.91 -11.29
CA ILE A 80 9.42 -15.89 -11.34
C ILE A 80 10.62 -15.26 -10.66
N LEU A 81 10.98 -15.78 -9.48
CA LEU A 81 12.12 -15.31 -8.70
C LEU A 81 13.37 -16.13 -9.04
N PRO A 82 14.53 -15.50 -9.27
CA PRO A 82 15.78 -16.25 -9.40
C PRO A 82 16.07 -17.02 -8.11
N GLN A 83 16.36 -18.32 -8.22
CA GLN A 83 16.61 -19.17 -7.05
C GLN A 83 17.67 -18.61 -6.08
N PRO A 84 18.81 -18.03 -6.53
CA PRO A 84 19.78 -17.44 -5.61
C PRO A 84 19.23 -16.28 -4.77
N VAL A 85 18.26 -15.52 -5.29
CA VAL A 85 17.60 -14.42 -4.57
C VAL A 85 16.67 -14.99 -3.49
N VAL A 86 15.91 -16.04 -3.82
CA VAL A 86 15.04 -16.76 -2.87
C VAL A 86 15.87 -17.39 -1.76
N ASP A 87 16.94 -18.10 -2.10
CA ASP A 87 17.82 -18.78 -1.14
C ASP A 87 18.45 -17.78 -0.17
N SER A 88 18.93 -16.64 -0.68
CA SER A 88 19.49 -15.55 0.14
C SER A 88 18.45 -15.00 1.13
N ALA A 89 17.24 -14.66 0.66
CA ALA A 89 16.17 -14.16 1.52
C ALA A 89 15.74 -15.18 2.58
N VAL A 90 15.65 -16.47 2.21
CA VAL A 90 15.31 -17.56 3.13
C VAL A 90 16.39 -17.74 4.19
N ASN A 91 17.66 -17.63 3.82
CA ASN A 91 18.78 -17.71 4.76
C ASN A 91 18.75 -16.56 5.77
N ASP A 92 18.56 -15.31 5.31
CA ASP A 92 18.39 -14.14 6.18
C ASP A 92 17.26 -14.37 7.20
N LEU A 93 16.09 -14.83 6.73
CA LEU A 93 14.93 -15.10 7.61
C LEU A 93 15.18 -16.26 8.58
N ASN A 94 15.93 -17.29 8.19
CA ASN A 94 16.30 -18.38 9.10
C ASN A 94 17.23 -17.89 10.22
N LEU A 95 18.18 -17.01 9.90
CA LEU A 95 19.07 -16.41 10.90
C LEU A 95 18.27 -15.56 11.89
N VAL A 96 17.32 -14.77 11.40
CA VAL A 96 16.38 -14.04 12.28
C VAL A 96 15.62 -15.02 13.18
N LEU A 97 15.10 -16.13 12.65
CA LEU A 97 14.33 -17.11 13.44
C LEU A 97 15.13 -17.81 14.56
N CYS A 98 16.47 -17.73 14.56
CA CYS A 98 17.31 -18.19 15.66
C CYS A 98 17.21 -17.27 16.90
N GLY A 99 16.72 -16.04 16.75
CA GLY A 99 16.49 -15.10 17.85
C GLY A 99 15.30 -15.47 18.74
N ASN A 100 15.27 -14.93 19.96
CA ASN A 100 14.15 -15.12 20.88
C ASN A 100 13.16 -13.95 20.78
N PHE A 101 12.11 -14.14 19.97
CA PHE A 101 11.09 -13.13 19.72
C PHE A 101 9.71 -13.54 20.25
N SER A 102 8.80 -12.56 20.31
CA SER A 102 7.39 -12.85 20.61
C SER A 102 6.76 -13.77 19.56
N CYS A 103 5.71 -14.50 19.93
CA CYS A 103 4.98 -15.37 19.01
C CYS A 103 4.56 -14.62 17.73
N THR A 104 4.00 -13.42 17.88
CA THR A 104 3.54 -12.57 16.77
C THR A 104 4.68 -12.15 15.84
N THR A 105 5.82 -11.73 16.39
CA THR A 105 7.00 -11.40 15.58
C THR A 105 7.52 -12.62 14.83
N THR A 106 7.58 -13.78 15.47
CA THR A 106 7.96 -15.03 14.81
C THR A 106 7.00 -15.38 13.66
N LEU A 107 5.69 -15.14 13.84
CA LEU A 107 4.70 -15.38 12.78
C LEU A 107 4.90 -14.45 11.58
N HIS A 108 5.24 -13.17 11.79
CA HIS A 108 5.57 -12.25 10.68
C HIS A 108 6.72 -12.77 9.82
N VAL A 109 7.81 -13.22 10.46
CA VAL A 109 8.98 -13.78 9.76
C VAL A 109 8.62 -15.07 9.02
N LYS A 110 7.80 -15.93 9.63
CA LYS A 110 7.30 -17.16 8.98
C LYS A 110 6.40 -16.85 7.78
N ALA A 111 5.52 -15.87 7.89
CA ALA A 111 4.64 -15.47 6.79
C ALA A 111 5.45 -14.89 5.62
N ALA A 112 6.45 -14.04 5.90
CA ALA A 112 7.35 -13.51 4.88
C ALA A 112 8.18 -14.61 4.22
N LYS A 113 8.66 -15.59 4.99
CA LYS A 113 9.36 -16.77 4.46
C LYS A 113 8.47 -17.60 3.52
N ALA A 114 7.24 -17.87 3.94
CA ALA A 114 6.26 -18.57 3.09
C ALA A 114 6.00 -17.78 1.80
N TYR A 115 5.88 -16.45 1.91
CA TYR A 115 5.62 -15.57 0.77
C TYR A 115 6.74 -15.57 -0.26
N VAL A 116 8.01 -15.44 0.17
CA VAL A 116 9.15 -15.45 -0.76
C VAL A 116 9.38 -16.83 -1.39
N LEU A 117 8.95 -17.90 -0.70
CA LEU A 117 8.87 -19.26 -1.25
C LEU A 117 7.64 -19.48 -2.15
N GLN A 118 6.85 -18.44 -2.39
CA GLN A 118 5.60 -18.46 -3.18
C GLN A 118 4.51 -19.39 -2.61
N ASP A 119 4.60 -19.78 -1.34
CA ASP A 119 3.49 -20.40 -0.59
C ASP A 119 2.54 -19.33 -0.06
N TYR A 120 1.79 -18.73 -0.99
CA TYR A 120 0.84 -17.66 -0.70
C TYR A 120 -0.29 -18.12 0.22
N THR A 121 -0.63 -19.40 0.22
CA THR A 121 -1.67 -19.97 1.09
C THR A 121 -1.19 -19.96 2.54
N LEU A 122 0.01 -20.47 2.80
CA LEU A 122 0.60 -20.45 4.14
C LEU A 122 0.81 -19.02 4.63
N ALA A 123 1.31 -18.12 3.77
CA ALA A 123 1.48 -16.70 4.13
C ALA A 123 0.13 -16.05 4.53
N THR A 124 -0.92 -16.28 3.73
CA THR A 124 -2.29 -15.80 4.02
C THR A 124 -2.78 -16.27 5.38
N ASN A 125 -2.71 -17.57 5.63
CA ASN A 125 -3.22 -18.15 6.87
C ASN A 125 -2.41 -17.65 8.08
N THR A 126 -1.10 -17.51 7.92
CA THR A 126 -0.24 -16.98 8.99
C THR A 126 -0.57 -15.53 9.34
N TRP A 127 -0.83 -14.66 8.34
CA TRP A 127 -1.28 -13.28 8.62
C TRP A 127 -2.67 -13.25 9.26
N ARG A 128 -3.57 -14.16 8.92
CA ARG A 128 -4.86 -14.30 9.62
C ARG A 128 -4.68 -14.67 11.08
N ASP A 129 -3.82 -15.64 11.37
CA ASP A 129 -3.54 -16.08 12.76
C ASP A 129 -3.00 -14.93 13.62
N ILE A 130 -2.20 -14.04 13.02
CA ILE A 130 -1.76 -12.80 13.67
C ILE A 130 -2.97 -11.89 13.95
N LEU A 131 -3.83 -11.64 12.96
CA LEU A 131 -4.96 -10.71 13.08
C LEU A 131 -6.05 -11.19 14.03
N ILE A 132 -6.20 -12.51 14.24
CA ILE A 132 -7.09 -13.08 15.27
C ILE A 132 -6.68 -12.59 16.67
N GLN A 133 -5.37 -12.55 16.94
CA GLN A 133 -4.83 -12.16 18.25
C GLN A 133 -4.57 -10.65 18.35
N HIS A 134 -4.17 -10.04 17.24
CA HIS A 134 -3.74 -8.64 17.14
C HIS A 134 -4.44 -7.96 15.97
N PRO A 135 -5.75 -7.65 16.09
CA PRO A 135 -6.52 -7.07 14.98
C PRO A 135 -6.03 -5.67 14.56
N LYS A 136 -5.22 -4.99 15.38
CA LYS A 136 -4.57 -3.71 15.06
C LYS A 136 -3.21 -3.85 14.36
N ASP A 137 -2.75 -5.07 14.06
CA ASP A 137 -1.48 -5.31 13.39
C ASP A 137 -1.56 -4.87 11.92
N ILE A 138 -1.11 -3.64 11.66
CA ILE A 138 -1.25 -3.02 10.34
C ILE A 138 -0.41 -3.71 9.26
N LEU A 139 0.73 -4.30 9.61
CA LEU A 139 1.56 -5.02 8.63
C LEU A 139 0.81 -6.25 8.11
N SER A 140 0.18 -7.02 8.99
CA SER A 140 -0.63 -8.17 8.62
C SER A 140 -1.88 -7.77 7.85
N GLN A 141 -2.57 -6.70 8.27
CA GLN A 141 -3.73 -6.18 7.51
C GLN A 141 -3.33 -5.81 6.08
N MET A 142 -2.18 -5.14 5.89
CA MET A 142 -1.68 -4.76 4.56
C MET A 142 -1.32 -5.97 3.71
N ASN A 143 -0.48 -6.85 4.25
CA ASN A 143 0.01 -8.00 3.48
C ASN A 143 -1.12 -8.95 3.09
N LEU A 144 -2.06 -9.20 4.02
CA LEU A 144 -3.21 -10.02 3.75
C LEU A 144 -4.14 -9.35 2.72
N PHE A 145 -4.40 -8.04 2.83
CA PHE A 145 -5.20 -7.30 1.85
C PHE A 145 -4.63 -7.43 0.44
N VAL A 146 -3.34 -7.15 0.26
CA VAL A 146 -2.67 -7.26 -1.05
C VAL A 146 -2.72 -8.69 -1.58
N ASN A 147 -2.53 -9.70 -0.72
CA ASN A 147 -2.57 -11.08 -1.18
C ASN A 147 -3.99 -11.54 -1.57
N LEU A 148 -5.03 -11.07 -0.87
CA LEU A 148 -6.42 -11.34 -1.23
C LEU A 148 -6.83 -10.63 -2.51
N LEU A 149 -6.33 -9.41 -2.74
CA LEU A 149 -6.48 -8.70 -4.00
C LEU A 149 -5.88 -9.50 -5.16
N HIS A 150 -4.61 -9.87 -5.08
CA HIS A 150 -3.93 -10.62 -6.15
C HIS A 150 -4.52 -12.02 -6.40
N SER A 151 -5.14 -12.64 -5.39
CA SER A 151 -5.79 -13.94 -5.53
C SER A 151 -7.26 -13.87 -5.90
N GLY A 152 -7.83 -12.67 -6.10
CA GLY A 152 -9.22 -12.49 -6.52
C GLY A 152 -10.24 -12.96 -5.49
N ARG A 153 -10.03 -12.64 -4.20
CA ARG A 153 -10.87 -13.11 -3.07
C ARG A 153 -11.63 -11.96 -2.40
N PRO A 154 -12.60 -11.32 -3.10
CA PRO A 154 -13.22 -10.07 -2.65
C PRO A 154 -14.03 -10.22 -1.36
N CYS A 155 -14.75 -11.33 -1.15
CA CYS A 155 -15.51 -11.55 0.08
C CYS A 155 -14.61 -11.60 1.31
N GLU A 156 -13.48 -12.31 1.22
CA GLU A 156 -12.51 -12.41 2.32
C GLU A 156 -11.75 -11.10 2.53
N MET A 157 -11.52 -10.34 1.45
CA MET A 157 -10.98 -9.00 1.53
C MET A 157 -11.94 -8.04 2.24
N TYR A 158 -13.26 -8.19 2.02
CA TYR A 158 -14.28 -7.44 2.75
C TYR A 158 -14.28 -7.79 4.23
N ASP A 159 -14.31 -9.09 4.59
CA ASP A 159 -14.28 -9.51 5.99
C ASP A 159 -13.05 -8.98 6.73
N LEU A 160 -11.88 -9.06 6.09
CA LEU A 160 -10.63 -8.48 6.60
C LEU A 160 -10.77 -6.98 6.85
N THR A 161 -11.21 -6.23 5.83
CA THR A 161 -11.19 -4.76 5.87
C THR A 161 -12.28 -4.20 6.77
N PHE A 162 -13.43 -4.87 6.87
CA PHE A 162 -14.47 -4.56 7.83
C PHE A 162 -13.97 -4.69 9.27
N ALA A 163 -13.37 -5.83 9.61
CA ALA A 163 -12.79 -6.05 10.94
C ALA A 163 -11.62 -5.10 11.23
N GLY A 164 -10.76 -4.88 10.22
CA GLY A 164 -9.59 -4.02 10.32
C GLY A 164 -9.95 -2.53 10.54
N SER A 165 -10.91 -1.99 9.79
CA SER A 165 -11.42 -0.63 10.00
C SER A 165 -12.01 -0.46 11.40
N HIS A 166 -12.80 -1.44 11.86
CA HIS A 166 -13.35 -1.41 13.22
C HIS A 166 -12.26 -1.43 14.29
N ALA A 167 -11.25 -2.29 14.15
CA ALA A 167 -10.13 -2.40 15.08
C ALA A 167 -9.26 -1.13 15.13
N LEU A 168 -9.12 -0.43 13.99
CA LEU A 168 -8.34 0.78 13.84
C LEU A 168 -9.16 2.07 14.07
N ASN A 169 -10.36 1.98 14.64
CA ASN A 169 -11.14 3.17 14.96
C ASN A 169 -10.37 4.10 15.93
N ASN A 170 -10.35 5.40 15.65
CA ASN A 170 -9.55 6.43 16.32
C ASN A 170 -8.02 6.24 16.25
N SER A 171 -7.53 5.36 15.37
CA SER A 171 -6.11 5.21 15.06
C SER A 171 -5.68 6.20 13.98
N PRO A 172 -4.40 6.62 13.92
CA PRO A 172 -3.84 7.36 12.78
C PRO A 172 -4.04 6.65 11.43
N TYR A 173 -4.26 5.33 11.43
CA TYR A 173 -4.46 4.52 10.22
C TYR A 173 -5.93 4.33 9.83
N GLN A 174 -6.89 4.93 10.55
CA GLN A 174 -8.32 4.70 10.31
C GLN A 174 -8.73 5.04 8.88
N ALA A 175 -8.37 6.22 8.38
CA ALA A 175 -8.76 6.65 7.04
C ALA A 175 -8.18 5.72 5.95
N LEU A 176 -6.95 5.22 6.14
CA LEU A 176 -6.32 4.26 5.24
C LEU A 176 -7.08 2.92 5.25
N ALA A 177 -7.51 2.45 6.42
CA ALA A 177 -8.31 1.22 6.55
C ALA A 177 -9.72 1.37 5.96
N ASP A 178 -10.41 2.49 6.23
CA ASP A 178 -11.74 2.79 5.69
C ASP A 178 -11.73 2.77 4.16
N CYS A 179 -10.68 3.29 3.53
CA CYS A 179 -10.58 3.26 2.07
C CYS A 179 -10.40 1.86 1.49
N ARG A 180 -9.60 1.01 2.14
CA ARG A 180 -9.45 -0.39 1.70
C ARG A 180 -10.74 -1.17 1.85
N GLN A 181 -11.54 -0.85 2.87
CA GLN A 181 -12.89 -1.38 2.99
C GLN A 181 -13.82 -0.86 1.89
N ALA A 182 -13.71 0.41 1.52
CA ALA A 182 -14.45 0.96 0.37
C ALA A 182 -14.09 0.23 -0.92
N PHE A 183 -12.81 -0.04 -1.16
CA PHE A 183 -12.35 -0.85 -2.29
C PHE A 183 -12.89 -2.29 -2.24
N ALA A 184 -12.88 -2.93 -1.08
CA ALA A 184 -13.45 -4.27 -0.93
C ALA A 184 -14.97 -4.32 -1.20
N LEU A 185 -15.70 -3.27 -0.83
CA LEU A 185 -17.12 -3.10 -1.18
C LEU A 185 -17.30 -2.93 -2.69
N GLU A 186 -16.45 -2.13 -3.34
CA GLU A 186 -16.47 -1.92 -4.79
C GLU A 186 -16.26 -3.25 -5.53
N GLN A 187 -15.27 -4.05 -5.13
CA GLN A 187 -15.00 -5.38 -5.70
C GLN A 187 -16.14 -6.39 -5.49
N MET A 188 -17.08 -6.12 -4.58
CA MET A 188 -18.33 -6.88 -4.40
C MET A 188 -19.55 -6.19 -5.05
N SER A 189 -19.32 -5.21 -5.91
CA SER A 189 -20.33 -4.39 -6.60
C SER A 189 -21.27 -3.63 -5.65
N GLN A 190 -20.87 -3.38 -4.40
CA GLN A 190 -21.61 -2.56 -3.42
C GLN A 190 -21.30 -1.07 -3.59
N LEU A 191 -21.48 -0.55 -4.81
CA LEU A 191 -20.92 0.72 -5.27
C LEU A 191 -21.37 1.94 -4.44
N ALA A 192 -22.65 2.03 -4.04
CA ALA A 192 -23.14 3.15 -3.24
C ALA A 192 -22.56 3.17 -1.81
N ALA A 193 -22.36 1.99 -1.22
CA ALA A 193 -21.72 1.87 0.08
C ALA A 193 -20.23 2.17 -0.01
N ALA A 194 -19.58 1.70 -1.08
CA ALA A 194 -18.18 2.00 -1.39
C ALA A 194 -17.96 3.51 -1.55
N GLU A 195 -18.76 4.21 -2.37
CA GLU A 195 -18.66 5.65 -2.60
C GLU A 195 -18.77 6.44 -1.29
N LYS A 196 -19.78 6.15 -0.47
CA LYS A 196 -19.98 6.82 0.82
C LYS A 196 -18.77 6.66 1.75
N LEU A 197 -18.22 5.45 1.85
CA LEU A 197 -17.07 5.17 2.71
C LEU A 197 -15.79 5.77 2.15
N CYS A 198 -15.64 5.77 0.83
CA CYS A 198 -14.54 6.41 0.13
C CYS A 198 -14.52 7.92 0.37
N TYR A 199 -15.67 8.60 0.29
CA TYR A 199 -15.78 10.02 0.64
C TYR A 199 -15.42 10.31 2.10
N LYS A 200 -15.82 9.44 3.04
CA LYS A 200 -15.42 9.57 4.45
C LYS A 200 -13.89 9.51 4.60
N SER A 201 -13.25 8.51 3.97
CA SER A 201 -11.79 8.40 3.91
C SER A 201 -11.17 9.64 3.30
N TYR A 202 -11.69 10.09 2.16
CA TYR A 202 -11.19 11.26 1.44
C TYR A 202 -11.23 12.54 2.27
N THR A 203 -12.36 12.82 2.94
CA THR A 203 -12.49 14.00 3.79
C THR A 203 -11.51 13.97 4.97
N SER A 204 -11.18 12.78 5.47
CA SER A 204 -10.24 12.63 6.59
C SER A 204 -8.78 12.62 6.14
N LEU A 205 -8.48 12.02 4.98
CA LEU A 205 -7.14 11.83 4.44
C LEU A 205 -7.17 11.97 2.92
N PRO A 206 -7.21 13.21 2.40
CA PRO A 206 -7.38 13.47 0.97
C PRO A 206 -6.31 12.81 0.11
N TRP A 207 -5.07 12.77 0.60
CA TRP A 207 -3.93 12.22 -0.14
C TRP A 207 -3.89 10.70 -0.16
N ASN A 208 -4.84 10.01 0.48
CA ASN A 208 -4.88 8.56 0.49
C ASN A 208 -4.95 8.01 -0.95
N PRO A 209 -3.94 7.27 -1.41
CA PRO A 209 -3.86 6.81 -2.79
C PRO A 209 -4.94 5.80 -3.16
N TRP A 210 -5.45 5.04 -2.19
CA TRP A 210 -6.55 4.12 -2.42
C TRP A 210 -7.86 4.85 -2.71
N THR A 211 -8.04 6.09 -2.24
CA THR A 211 -9.30 6.82 -2.44
C THR A 211 -9.49 7.13 -3.91
N GLY A 212 -8.49 7.72 -4.57
CA GLY A 212 -8.59 8.05 -5.99
C GLY A 212 -8.83 6.81 -6.84
N HIS A 213 -8.10 5.73 -6.55
CA HIS A 213 -8.26 4.43 -7.21
C HIS A 213 -9.67 3.84 -7.01
N THR A 214 -10.18 3.82 -5.79
CA THR A 214 -11.52 3.27 -5.49
C THR A 214 -12.61 4.11 -6.15
N MET A 215 -12.50 5.45 -6.13
CA MET A 215 -13.46 6.33 -6.81
C MET A 215 -13.45 6.13 -8.32
N ALA A 216 -12.27 5.93 -8.92
CA ALA A 216 -12.17 5.61 -10.34
C ALA A 216 -12.95 4.34 -10.69
N HIS A 217 -12.70 3.23 -10.00
CA HIS A 217 -13.45 1.99 -10.22
C HIS A 217 -14.96 2.13 -10.06
N ILE A 218 -15.42 2.91 -9.08
CA ILE A 218 -16.86 3.20 -8.91
C ILE A 218 -17.43 3.93 -10.12
N TYR A 219 -16.73 4.95 -10.64
CA TYR A 219 -17.20 5.72 -11.79
C TYR A 219 -17.12 4.94 -13.11
N GLU A 220 -16.12 4.07 -13.27
CA GLU A 220 -16.05 3.10 -14.37
C GLU A 220 -17.22 2.12 -14.32
N SER A 221 -17.50 1.53 -13.15
CA SER A 221 -18.62 0.60 -12.96
C SER A 221 -19.98 1.23 -13.23
N TRP A 222 -20.11 2.54 -13.07
CA TRP A 222 -21.32 3.29 -13.41
C TRP A 222 -21.36 3.82 -14.84
N ALA A 223 -20.29 3.66 -15.63
CA ALA A 223 -20.12 4.30 -16.93
C ALA A 223 -20.37 5.81 -16.86
N LYS A 224 -19.71 6.50 -15.90
CA LYS A 224 -19.82 7.95 -15.68
C LYS A 224 -18.46 8.64 -15.83
N PRO A 225 -17.88 8.67 -17.04
CA PRO A 225 -16.56 9.26 -17.26
C PRO A 225 -16.50 10.75 -16.92
N GLU A 226 -17.60 11.50 -17.07
CA GLU A 226 -17.63 12.92 -16.71
C GLU A 226 -17.46 13.14 -15.21
N LYS A 227 -18.00 12.23 -14.38
CA LYS A 227 -17.78 12.26 -12.92
C LYS A 227 -16.35 11.91 -12.57
N GLY A 228 -15.75 10.93 -13.26
CA GLY A 228 -14.34 10.57 -13.08
C GLY A 228 -13.41 11.74 -13.41
N ILE A 229 -13.63 12.38 -14.56
CA ILE A 229 -12.89 13.59 -14.99
C ILE A 229 -13.06 14.71 -13.96
N ALA A 230 -14.29 15.00 -13.53
CA ALA A 230 -14.54 16.01 -12.52
C ALA A 230 -13.84 15.69 -11.20
N PHE A 231 -13.86 14.44 -10.74
CA PHE A 231 -13.17 14.04 -9.52
C PHE A 231 -11.65 14.29 -9.57
N TYR A 232 -10.99 13.92 -10.68
CA TYR A 232 -9.55 14.16 -10.84
C TYR A 232 -9.20 15.64 -11.05
N LYS A 233 -10.08 16.41 -11.70
CA LYS A 233 -9.90 17.86 -11.92
C LYS A 233 -10.26 18.72 -10.71
N ASP A 234 -11.24 18.32 -9.92
CA ASP A 234 -11.84 19.11 -8.83
C ASP A 234 -11.45 18.61 -7.43
N ALA A 235 -10.60 17.57 -7.34
CA ALA A 235 -10.03 17.11 -6.09
C ALA A 235 -9.50 18.32 -5.29
N PRO A 236 -9.97 18.58 -4.05
CA PRO A 236 -9.58 19.76 -3.28
C PRO A 236 -8.06 20.00 -3.30
N PRO A 237 -7.61 21.24 -3.61
CA PRO A 237 -6.24 21.63 -3.36
C PRO A 237 -6.04 21.58 -1.85
N HIS A 238 -5.34 20.56 -1.38
CA HIS A 238 -4.86 20.55 -0.01
C HIS A 238 -3.53 21.29 0.02
N ASP A 239 -3.41 22.23 0.96
CA ASP A 239 -2.23 23.04 1.25
C ASP A 239 -1.00 22.14 1.50
N LEU A 240 -0.39 21.73 0.39
CA LEU A 240 0.98 21.31 0.27
C LEU A 240 1.58 22.48 -0.50
N SER A 241 2.35 23.31 0.19
CA SER A 241 2.92 24.58 -0.28
C SER A 241 3.81 24.49 -1.54
N SER A 242 3.75 23.39 -2.29
CA SER A 242 4.49 23.08 -3.49
C SER A 242 3.65 22.50 -4.64
N ALA A 243 2.35 22.20 -4.43
CA ALA A 243 1.49 21.66 -5.49
C ALA A 243 0.70 22.78 -6.19
N ASN A 244 1.06 23.09 -7.44
CA ASN A 244 0.42 24.12 -8.27
C ASN A 244 -0.84 23.61 -9.02
N SER A 245 -1.16 22.31 -8.92
CA SER A 245 -2.33 21.72 -9.57
C SER A 245 -2.81 20.42 -8.89
N ASN A 246 -4.05 20.02 -9.18
CA ASN A 246 -4.64 18.76 -8.72
C ASN A 246 -3.98 17.51 -9.34
N ILE A 247 -3.30 17.68 -10.48
CA ILE A 247 -2.43 16.68 -11.09
C ILE A 247 -1.20 16.46 -10.19
N GLU A 248 -0.56 17.52 -9.72
CA GLU A 248 0.59 17.39 -8.80
C GLU A 248 0.22 16.71 -7.49
N PHE A 249 -1.02 16.85 -7.02
CA PHE A 249 -1.53 16.16 -5.84
C PHE A 249 -1.54 14.63 -6.00
N TRP A 250 -2.15 14.12 -7.08
CA TRP A 250 -2.15 12.69 -7.37
C TRP A 250 -0.76 12.17 -7.74
N GLY A 251 0.11 13.05 -8.26
CA GLY A 251 1.50 12.76 -8.57
C GLY A 251 2.40 12.44 -7.38
N GLN A 252 2.02 12.80 -6.14
CA GLN A 252 2.84 12.55 -4.94
C GLN A 252 2.73 11.11 -4.41
N ASN A 253 1.75 10.34 -4.88
CA ASN A 253 1.49 8.97 -4.46
C ASN A 253 2.29 7.98 -5.30
N PHE A 254 3.57 7.79 -4.98
CA PHE A 254 4.51 7.07 -5.85
C PHE A 254 3.94 5.78 -6.49
N TYR A 255 3.37 4.85 -5.70
CA TYR A 255 2.95 3.54 -6.23
C TYR A 255 1.64 3.54 -7.04
N LEU A 256 0.65 4.38 -6.69
CA LEU A 256 -0.65 4.41 -7.40
C LEU A 256 -0.80 5.63 -8.31
N SER A 257 0.14 6.57 -8.32
CA SER A 257 0.04 7.80 -9.12
C SER A 257 -0.06 7.50 -10.61
N CYS A 258 0.80 6.62 -11.15
CA CYS A 258 0.74 6.18 -12.55
C CYS A 258 -0.66 5.62 -12.89
N HIS A 259 -1.15 4.72 -12.03
CA HIS A 259 -2.44 4.07 -12.21
C HIS A 259 -3.63 5.04 -12.10
N GLN A 260 -3.53 6.05 -11.24
CA GLN A 260 -4.54 7.10 -11.13
C GLN A 260 -4.60 7.95 -12.41
N PHE A 261 -3.45 8.30 -12.99
CA PHE A 261 -3.42 8.99 -14.29
C PHE A 261 -3.89 8.10 -15.43
N TRP A 262 -3.61 6.80 -15.37
CA TRP A 262 -4.14 5.83 -16.29
C TRP A 262 -5.68 5.83 -16.30
N HIS A 263 -6.32 5.75 -15.13
CA HIS A 263 -7.78 5.88 -15.03
C HIS A 263 -8.30 7.22 -15.54
N TYR A 264 -7.64 8.33 -15.20
CA TYR A 264 -8.04 9.65 -15.70
C TYR A 264 -8.00 9.71 -17.23
N SER A 265 -6.94 9.20 -17.85
CA SER A 265 -6.85 9.07 -19.31
C SER A 265 -7.95 8.17 -19.89
N LEU A 266 -8.32 7.07 -19.22
CA LEU A 266 -9.43 6.22 -19.68
C LEU A 266 -10.76 6.97 -19.67
N PHE A 267 -11.06 7.75 -18.63
CA PHE A 267 -12.26 8.59 -18.61
C PHE A 267 -12.24 9.63 -19.73
N CYS A 268 -11.09 10.26 -20.00
CA CYS A 268 -10.95 11.17 -21.13
C CYS A 268 -11.25 10.48 -22.47
N ILE A 269 -10.76 9.24 -22.68
CA ILE A 269 -11.07 8.49 -23.90
C ILE A 269 -12.56 8.20 -24.00
N GLU A 270 -13.20 7.73 -22.93
CA GLU A 270 -14.62 7.39 -22.93
C GLU A 270 -15.51 8.62 -23.14
N ALA A 271 -15.10 9.79 -22.64
CA ALA A 271 -15.76 11.07 -22.88
C ALA A 271 -15.42 11.70 -24.24
N GLY A 272 -14.60 11.06 -25.08
CA GLY A 272 -14.17 11.58 -26.39
C GLY A 272 -13.14 12.71 -26.33
N GLN A 273 -12.52 12.97 -25.18
CA GLN A 273 -11.45 13.96 -24.98
C GLN A 273 -10.07 13.35 -25.32
N ILE A 274 -9.88 12.96 -26.58
CA ILE A 274 -8.71 12.18 -27.02
C ILE A 274 -7.41 12.96 -26.86
N GLU A 275 -7.39 14.25 -27.17
CA GLU A 275 -6.20 15.10 -27.06
C GLU A 275 -5.73 15.21 -25.60
N GLU A 276 -6.66 15.32 -24.65
CA GLU A 276 -6.33 15.35 -23.22
C GLU A 276 -5.83 13.98 -22.75
N ALA A 277 -6.43 12.88 -23.20
CA ALA A 277 -5.96 11.53 -22.86
C ALA A 277 -4.53 11.28 -23.32
N LEU A 278 -4.17 11.71 -24.55
CA LEU A 278 -2.81 11.63 -25.07
C LEU A 278 -1.85 12.50 -24.27
N ARG A 279 -2.25 13.73 -23.94
CA ARG A 279 -1.45 14.63 -23.11
C ARG A 279 -1.14 14.02 -21.75
N VAL A 280 -2.14 13.48 -21.05
CA VAL A 280 -1.96 12.83 -19.75
C VAL A 280 -1.09 11.58 -19.86
N TYR A 281 -1.26 10.80 -20.94
CA TYR A 281 -0.41 9.64 -21.18
C TYR A 281 1.06 10.04 -21.34
N ASP A 282 1.35 11.04 -22.18
CA ASP A 282 2.71 11.50 -22.49
C ASP A 282 3.36 12.24 -21.31
N ASP A 283 2.60 13.10 -20.62
CA ASP A 283 3.13 13.92 -19.53
C ASP A 283 3.26 13.12 -18.22
N GLU A 284 2.27 12.27 -17.91
CA GLU A 284 2.14 11.68 -16.57
C GLU A 284 2.38 10.17 -16.52
N VAL A 285 1.74 9.39 -17.40
CA VAL A 285 1.79 7.91 -17.37
C VAL A 285 3.16 7.40 -17.81
N ILE A 286 3.61 7.76 -19.02
CA ILE A 286 4.88 7.27 -19.55
C ILE A 286 6.08 7.83 -18.78
N THR A 287 5.99 9.08 -18.30
CA THR A 287 7.01 9.70 -17.44
C THR A 287 7.22 8.87 -16.18
N ARG A 288 6.15 8.50 -15.48
CA ARG A 288 6.23 7.67 -14.25
C ARG A 288 6.67 6.25 -14.53
N ALA A 289 6.13 5.62 -15.57
CA ALA A 289 6.55 4.27 -15.96
C ALA A 289 8.05 4.18 -16.28
N LYS A 290 8.67 5.26 -16.77
CA LYS A 290 10.12 5.34 -17.02
C LYS A 290 10.95 5.60 -15.76
N LEU A 291 10.37 6.17 -14.70
CA LEU A 291 11.11 6.50 -13.47
C LEU A 291 11.42 5.25 -12.63
N VAL A 292 10.70 4.16 -12.83
CA VAL A 292 10.83 2.94 -12.04
C VAL A 292 11.30 1.81 -12.95
N ASN A 293 12.61 1.55 -12.97
CA ASN A 293 13.15 0.37 -13.66
C ASN A 293 12.50 -0.89 -13.07
N ASP A 294 11.94 -1.73 -13.95
CA ASP A 294 11.35 -3.04 -13.65
C ASP A 294 10.05 -3.06 -12.80
N ASP A 295 9.36 -1.92 -12.58
CA ASP A 295 8.02 -1.96 -12.00
C ASP A 295 6.97 -2.35 -13.04
N ARG A 296 6.58 -3.63 -12.99
CA ARG A 296 5.61 -4.23 -13.92
C ARG A 296 4.22 -3.63 -13.83
N PHE A 297 3.83 -3.08 -12.68
CA PHE A 297 2.50 -2.50 -12.52
C PHE A 297 2.39 -1.21 -13.34
N MET A 298 3.33 -0.29 -13.20
CA MET A 298 3.34 0.95 -13.99
C MET A 298 3.58 0.70 -15.49
N LEU A 299 4.38 -0.31 -15.82
CA LEU A 299 4.55 -0.74 -17.22
C LEU A 299 3.23 -1.29 -17.79
N SER A 300 2.46 -2.05 -17.00
CA SER A 300 1.16 -2.57 -17.42
C SER A 300 0.15 -1.46 -17.72
N ASP A 301 0.13 -0.40 -16.92
CA ASP A 301 -0.66 0.80 -17.17
C ASP A 301 -0.28 1.44 -18.51
N ALA A 302 1.02 1.66 -18.72
CA ALA A 302 1.52 2.31 -19.94
C ALA A 302 1.19 1.49 -21.21
N ILE A 303 1.44 0.18 -21.21
CA ILE A 303 1.16 -0.66 -22.39
C ILE A 303 -0.33 -0.94 -22.59
N GLY A 304 -1.17 -0.76 -21.56
CA GLY A 304 -2.62 -0.99 -21.64
C GLY A 304 -3.30 -0.14 -22.73
N PHE A 305 -2.73 1.01 -23.08
CA PHE A 305 -3.23 1.84 -24.19
C PHE A 305 -2.94 1.26 -25.58
N LEU A 306 -1.99 0.34 -25.70
CA LEU A 306 -1.58 -0.26 -26.99
C LEU A 306 -2.42 -1.48 -27.38
N LEU A 307 -3.22 -2.02 -26.46
CA LEU A 307 -3.95 -3.29 -26.62
C LEU A 307 -5.43 -3.11 -27.01
N ARG A 308 -5.80 -2.02 -27.68
CA ARG A 308 -7.16 -1.81 -28.19
C ARG A 308 -7.32 -2.27 -29.64
#